data_AF-A0A285JJH5-F1
#
_entry.id   AF-A0A285JJH5-F1
#
_cell.length_a   1.000
_cell.length_b   1.000
_cell.length_c   1.000
_cell.angle_alpha   90.00
_cell.angle_beta   90.00
_cell.angle_gamma   90.00
#
_symmetry.space_group_name_H-M   'P 1'
#
loop_
_entity.id
_entity.type
_entity.pdbx_description
1 polymer ?
#
loop_
_entity_poly.entity_id
_entity_poly.type
_entity_poly.pdbx_seq_one_letter_code
_entity_poly.pdbx_strand_id
1 'polypeptide(L)'
;MRWMRYFLPLLLLISVSAPGLQQYSEGACILLDQQVERFSHMPQSSSYRNAKSEYDKKCRKPTRAVPPETEARRDTTPIRPAPREPDPVVVEPAEPAATKPEVSATETTASETTEPATTKPEIREVDTSQVAKSLATPAAVAEQLLQAKPATDQPVDAEKRLVAEGELADTMLPVPVVVPADAEPMVGDWWQWDNLLNSILTNLPLIIANIFAFLLAVFLLTNWLGLNLPGFKGVFAEYKLNRLLRWRLARGYRHFRKLKLLTAKEELVVVDHLVLSPFGIFVIMVKGYRGNIYGNVAEANWMRQYFGSKKQFMNPLHQNFKHVEAIKHHLQLQGTDLAQHVHSVVAFSRVAQFKTDMPANVTYVDTAPAYLKKFDEPCFDDEQLNRFAALLRQASTAN
;
A
#
# COMPACT_ATOMS: atom_id res chain seq x y z
N MET A 1 -2.55 24.03 20.24
CA MET A 1 -1.27 23.99 19.49
C MET A 1 -0.09 23.91 20.48
N ARG A 2 0.38 22.71 20.85
CA ARG A 2 1.57 22.55 21.74
C ARG A 2 2.64 21.57 21.22
N TRP A 3 2.30 20.63 20.33
CA TRP A 3 3.24 19.64 19.79
C TRP A 3 4.25 20.22 18.77
N MET A 4 3.92 21.37 18.15
CA MET A 4 4.80 22.04 17.19
C MET A 4 6.16 22.47 17.81
N ARG A 5 6.21 22.64 19.14
CA ARG A 5 7.45 22.92 19.88
C ARG A 5 8.41 21.72 20.00
N TYR A 6 7.93 20.50 19.75
CA TYR A 6 8.77 19.28 19.77
C TYR A 6 9.16 18.79 18.37
N PHE A 7 8.42 19.18 17.32
CA PHE A 7 8.83 18.93 15.94
C PHE A 7 10.01 19.79 15.51
N LEU A 8 10.09 21.06 15.96
CA LEU A 8 11.17 21.97 15.59
C LEU A 8 12.59 21.49 15.97
N PRO A 9 12.86 21.01 17.20
CA PRO A 9 14.18 20.45 17.54
C PRO A 9 14.47 19.11 16.85
N LEU A 10 13.44 18.30 16.55
CA LEU A 10 13.63 17.05 15.80
C LEU A 10 14.08 17.31 14.35
N LEU A 11 13.59 18.38 13.74
CA LEU A 11 13.97 18.81 12.39
C LEU A 11 15.39 19.42 12.36
N LEU A 12 15.89 19.93 13.49
CA LEU A 12 17.28 20.41 13.65
C LEU A 12 18.29 19.28 13.95
N LEU A 13 17.82 18.10 14.37
CA LEU A 13 18.65 16.90 14.53
C LEU A 13 18.86 16.12 13.23
N ILE A 14 18.08 16.44 12.19
CA ILE A 14 18.46 16.10 10.81
C ILE A 14 19.53 17.10 10.41
N SER A 15 20.79 16.77 10.70
CA SER A 15 21.93 17.50 10.18
C SER A 15 21.91 17.43 8.65
N VAL A 16 21.41 18.49 8.02
CA VAL A 16 21.61 18.73 6.59
C VAL A 16 23.10 18.90 6.38
N SER A 17 23.76 17.81 6.02
CA SER A 17 25.10 17.81 5.45
C SER A 17 25.04 18.61 4.15
N ALA A 18 25.17 19.93 4.26
CA ALA A 18 25.36 20.80 3.11
C ALA A 18 26.58 20.25 2.37
N PRO A 19 26.43 19.76 1.13
CA PRO A 19 27.54 19.16 0.42
C PRO A 19 28.60 20.25 0.25
N GLY A 20 29.77 20.03 0.87
CA GLY A 20 30.89 20.95 0.75
C GLY A 20 31.12 21.24 -0.72
N LEU A 21 31.17 22.51 -1.09
CA LEU A 21 31.29 22.92 -2.49
C LEU A 21 32.61 22.37 -3.05
N GLN A 22 32.55 21.22 -3.71
CA GLN A 22 33.65 20.66 -4.48
C GLN A 22 34.06 21.71 -5.52
N GLN A 23 35.15 22.41 -5.22
CA GLN A 23 35.78 23.38 -6.08
C GLN A 23 36.47 22.61 -7.22
N TYR A 24 36.35 23.13 -8.44
CA TYR A 24 36.95 22.49 -9.61
C TYR A 24 38.44 22.85 -9.72
N SER A 25 39.22 21.99 -10.37
CA SER A 25 40.62 22.27 -10.66
C SER A 25 40.73 23.44 -11.64
N GLU A 26 41.88 24.12 -11.61
CA GLU A 26 42.15 25.28 -12.47
C GLU A 26 41.92 24.97 -13.96
N GLY A 27 42.38 23.80 -14.43
CA GLY A 27 42.13 23.33 -15.80
C GLY A 27 40.64 23.09 -16.12
N ALA A 28 39.86 22.55 -15.18
CA ALA A 28 38.41 22.38 -15.37
C ALA A 28 37.67 23.73 -15.39
N CYS A 29 38.14 24.72 -14.62
CA CYS A 29 37.63 26.08 -14.66
C CYS A 29 37.96 26.79 -15.99
N ILE A 30 39.17 26.60 -16.53
CA ILE A 30 39.56 27.13 -17.85
C ILE A 30 38.68 26.54 -18.97
N LEU A 31 38.41 25.23 -18.93
CA LEU A 31 37.51 24.58 -19.91
C LEU A 31 36.07 25.12 -19.82
N LEU A 32 35.56 25.37 -18.62
CA LEU A 32 34.25 26.02 -18.44
C LEU A 32 34.24 27.45 -18.97
N ASP A 33 35.30 28.23 -18.75
CA ASP A 33 35.42 29.60 -19.29
C ASP A 33 35.38 29.60 -20.81
N GLN A 34 36.20 28.74 -21.45
CA GLN A 34 36.20 28.56 -22.91
C GLN A 34 34.83 28.12 -23.46
N GLN A 35 34.06 27.35 -22.69
CA GLN A 35 32.69 26.98 -23.06
C GLN A 35 31.72 28.16 -22.94
N VAL A 36 31.85 29.00 -21.92
CA VAL A 36 31.09 30.24 -21.75
C VAL A 36 31.40 31.25 -22.86
N GLU A 37 32.68 31.41 -23.23
CA GLU A 37 33.09 32.24 -24.37
C GLU A 37 32.54 31.69 -25.69
N ARG A 38 32.70 30.39 -25.96
CA ARG A 38 32.23 29.73 -27.20
C ARG A 38 30.74 29.97 -27.44
N PHE A 39 29.90 29.87 -26.40
CA PHE A 39 28.45 30.06 -26.52
C PHE A 39 27.98 31.49 -26.16
N SER A 40 28.89 32.44 -25.97
CA SER A 40 28.56 33.83 -25.57
C SER A 40 27.61 34.56 -26.52
N HIS A 41 27.67 34.24 -27.82
CA HIS A 41 26.81 34.77 -28.87
C HIS A 41 25.36 34.21 -28.82
N MET A 42 25.10 33.15 -28.03
CA MET A 42 23.77 32.57 -27.82
C MET A 42 23.45 32.45 -26.31
N PRO A 43 23.25 33.58 -25.60
CA PRO A 43 23.12 33.60 -24.13
C PRO A 43 21.86 32.92 -23.58
N GLN A 44 20.87 32.62 -24.44
CA GLN A 44 19.67 31.85 -24.06
C GLN A 44 19.85 30.33 -24.17
N SER A 45 20.92 29.85 -24.81
CA SER A 45 21.18 28.42 -24.97
C SER A 45 21.39 27.72 -23.62
N SER A 46 20.94 26.46 -23.52
CA SER A 46 21.21 25.61 -22.36
C SER A 46 22.70 25.44 -22.13
N SER A 47 23.49 25.28 -23.20
CA SER A 47 24.96 25.20 -23.16
C SER A 47 25.60 26.41 -22.47
N TYR A 48 25.24 27.64 -22.88
CA TYR A 48 25.75 28.86 -22.23
C TYR A 48 25.31 28.95 -20.77
N ARG A 49 24.00 28.77 -20.51
CA ARG A 49 23.41 28.96 -19.19
C ARG A 49 23.95 27.95 -18.17
N ASN A 50 24.16 26.70 -18.58
CA ASN A 50 24.71 25.66 -17.71
C ASN A 50 26.20 25.88 -17.45
N ALA A 51 27.01 26.07 -18.49
CA ALA A 51 28.46 26.30 -18.34
C ALA A 51 28.74 27.54 -17.47
N LYS A 52 28.00 28.63 -17.68
CA LYS A 52 28.12 29.85 -16.88
C LYS A 52 27.67 29.66 -15.44
N SER A 53 26.55 28.96 -15.23
CA SER A 53 26.06 28.68 -13.88
C SER A 53 27.04 27.81 -13.07
N GLU A 54 27.70 26.83 -13.69
CA GLU A 54 28.74 26.06 -13.00
C GLU A 54 30.03 26.87 -12.79
N TYR A 55 30.51 27.62 -13.78
CA TYR A 55 31.68 28.50 -13.61
C TYR A 55 31.48 29.52 -12.47
N ASP A 56 30.34 30.23 -12.45
CA ASP A 56 30.03 31.22 -11.42
C ASP A 56 29.88 30.57 -10.01
N LYS A 57 29.44 29.31 -9.90
CA LYS A 57 29.36 28.56 -8.63
C LYS A 57 30.69 27.97 -8.17
N LYS A 58 31.50 27.46 -9.10
CA LYS A 58 32.62 26.54 -8.83
C LYS A 58 34.00 27.17 -8.96
N CYS A 59 34.13 28.24 -9.74
CA CYS A 59 35.41 28.83 -10.11
C CYS A 59 35.58 30.27 -9.57
N ARG A 60 34.49 31.05 -9.48
CA ARG A 60 34.52 32.46 -9.04
C ARG A 60 34.62 32.67 -7.52
N LYS A 61 35.66 32.09 -6.90
CA LYS A 61 36.30 32.55 -5.63
C LYS A 61 37.57 31.73 -5.34
N PRO A 62 38.76 32.16 -5.82
CA PRO A 62 40.00 31.45 -5.54
C PRO A 62 40.54 31.79 -4.14
N THR A 63 40.26 30.95 -3.15
CA THR A 63 41.16 30.83 -1.99
C THR A 63 42.38 30.04 -2.46
N ARG A 64 43.55 30.70 -2.55
CA ARG A 64 44.77 30.07 -3.06
C ARG A 64 45.20 28.94 -2.11
N ALA A 65 45.03 27.69 -2.54
CA ALA A 65 45.63 26.55 -1.87
C ALA A 65 47.16 26.74 -1.88
N VAL A 66 47.77 26.75 -0.69
CA VAL A 66 49.22 26.65 -0.57
C VAL A 66 49.59 25.23 -1.00
N PRO A 67 50.49 25.04 -1.99
CA PRO A 67 50.96 23.69 -2.33
C PRO A 67 51.59 23.05 -1.09
N PRO A 68 51.35 21.76 -0.80
CA PRO A 68 52.13 21.06 0.22
C PRO A 68 53.61 21.14 -0.18
N GLU A 69 54.45 21.56 0.75
CA GLU A 69 55.87 21.82 0.49
C GLU A 69 56.59 20.50 0.14
N THR A 70 57.34 20.51 -0.97
CA THR A 70 57.85 19.28 -1.57
C THR A 70 59.06 18.74 -0.80
N GLU A 71 58.85 17.76 0.08
CA GLU A 71 59.96 16.87 0.47
C GLU A 71 60.44 16.11 -0.78
N ALA A 72 61.65 16.44 -1.23
CA ALA A 72 62.15 15.99 -2.51
C ALA A 72 62.61 14.53 -2.48
N ARG A 73 62.00 13.69 -3.32
CA ARG A 73 62.61 12.41 -3.73
C ARG A 73 62.78 12.36 -5.24
N ARG A 74 64.03 12.14 -5.66
CA ARG A 74 64.43 11.82 -7.04
C ARG A 74 63.84 10.43 -7.42
N ASP A 75 63.60 10.08 -8.68
CA ASP A 75 64.36 10.43 -9.89
C ASP A 75 63.51 10.66 -11.14
N THR A 76 64.14 11.25 -12.16
CA THR A 76 63.54 11.54 -13.49
C THR A 76 63.78 10.43 -14.51
N THR A 77 62.80 10.17 -15.38
CA THR A 77 63.00 10.21 -16.86
C THR A 77 61.66 10.30 -17.60
N PRO A 78 61.60 10.82 -18.86
CA PRO A 78 60.35 11.30 -19.47
C PRO A 78 59.94 10.62 -20.80
N ILE A 79 58.67 10.74 -21.19
CA ILE A 79 58.21 10.59 -22.59
C ILE A 79 57.32 11.80 -22.96
N ARG A 80 57.45 12.26 -24.21
CA ARG A 80 56.82 13.46 -24.79
C ARG A 80 55.62 13.05 -25.70
N PRO A 81 54.52 13.82 -25.78
CA PRO A 81 53.26 13.33 -26.36
C PRO A 81 53.18 13.43 -27.89
N ALA A 82 52.19 12.72 -28.47
CA ALA A 82 51.74 12.82 -29.86
C ALA A 82 50.20 12.94 -29.95
N PRO A 83 49.61 13.52 -31.04
CA PRO A 83 48.30 14.18 -30.95
C PRO A 83 47.26 13.85 -32.07
N ARG A 84 45.97 14.19 -31.83
CA ARG A 84 44.89 14.48 -32.84
C ARG A 84 44.52 13.28 -33.75
N GLU A 85 43.35 13.09 -34.38
CA GLU A 85 42.07 13.78 -34.70
C GLU A 85 41.20 12.68 -35.42
N PRO A 86 40.01 12.92 -36.03
CA PRO A 86 38.94 13.91 -35.84
C PRO A 86 37.52 13.28 -35.67
N ASP A 87 36.47 14.10 -35.48
CA ASP A 87 35.05 13.70 -35.54
C ASP A 87 34.48 13.70 -36.98
N PRO A 88 33.58 12.75 -37.32
CA PRO A 88 32.28 13.10 -37.97
C PRO A 88 31.12 12.13 -37.59
N VAL A 89 29.82 12.37 -37.79
CA VAL A 89 28.98 13.54 -38.16
C VAL A 89 27.51 13.23 -37.72
N VAL A 90 26.66 14.24 -37.55
CA VAL A 90 25.21 14.10 -37.22
C VAL A 90 24.33 14.31 -38.47
N VAL A 91 23.20 13.62 -38.58
CA VAL A 91 22.10 13.92 -39.53
C VAL A 91 20.74 13.87 -38.82
N GLU A 92 19.84 14.75 -39.26
CA GLU A 92 18.46 15.04 -38.80
C GLU A 92 17.41 14.08 -39.49
N PRO A 93 16.05 14.25 -39.54
CA PRO A 93 15.24 15.49 -39.35
C PRO A 93 13.80 15.41 -38.74
N ALA A 94 13.21 16.62 -38.55
CA ALA A 94 11.82 17.04 -38.88
C ALA A 94 10.59 16.78 -37.95
N GLU A 95 9.54 17.58 -38.25
CA GLU A 95 8.29 17.91 -37.55
C GLU A 95 7.07 17.73 -38.50
N PRO A 96 5.80 17.74 -38.03
CA PRO A 96 4.80 18.64 -38.66
C PRO A 96 3.70 19.19 -37.70
N ALA A 97 2.80 20.07 -38.20
CA ALA A 97 1.93 20.94 -37.38
C ALA A 97 0.44 21.09 -37.82
N ALA A 98 -0.37 21.61 -36.87
CA ALA A 98 -1.59 22.46 -36.98
C ALA A 98 -2.92 21.98 -37.66
N THR A 99 -4.08 22.37 -37.08
CA THR A 99 -5.16 23.23 -37.67
C THR A 99 -6.50 23.16 -36.85
N LYS A 100 -7.44 24.12 -37.04
CA LYS A 100 -8.72 24.36 -36.31
C LYS A 100 -9.91 24.57 -37.27
N PRO A 101 -11.20 24.51 -36.84
CA PRO A 101 -12.11 25.68 -37.00
C PRO A 101 -13.21 25.88 -35.90
N GLU A 102 -14.05 26.93 -36.05
CA GLU A 102 -15.28 27.28 -35.29
C GLU A 102 -16.57 26.95 -36.13
N VAL A 103 -17.86 27.28 -35.83
CA VAL A 103 -18.64 28.22 -34.95
C VAL A 103 -20.05 27.57 -34.66
N SER A 104 -21.09 28.06 -33.95
CA SER A 104 -21.48 29.24 -33.10
C SER A 104 -22.71 28.85 -32.22
N ALA A 105 -23.35 29.76 -31.47
CA ALA A 105 -24.62 29.53 -30.73
C ALA A 105 -25.47 30.82 -30.47
N THR A 106 -26.79 30.70 -30.29
CA THR A 106 -27.73 31.83 -30.06
C THR A 106 -28.88 31.48 -29.08
N GLU A 107 -29.08 32.36 -28.08
CA GLU A 107 -30.29 32.69 -27.27
C GLU A 107 -31.21 31.66 -26.58
N THR A 108 -31.28 31.82 -25.24
CA THR A 108 -32.50 32.07 -24.41
C THR A 108 -33.55 30.97 -24.16
N THR A 109 -33.82 30.74 -22.86
CA THR A 109 -35.07 30.16 -22.33
C THR A 109 -35.27 30.61 -20.87
N ALA A 110 -36.51 30.88 -20.46
CA ALA A 110 -36.87 31.14 -19.06
C ALA A 110 -38.32 30.72 -18.76
N SER A 111 -38.55 30.00 -17.64
CA SER A 111 -39.84 29.73 -16.99
C SER A 111 -40.93 28.99 -17.81
N GLU A 112 -41.89 28.23 -17.24
CA GLU A 112 -42.16 27.86 -15.84
C GLU A 112 -42.95 26.53 -15.73
N THR A 113 -43.05 26.01 -14.51
CA THR A 113 -44.16 25.26 -13.87
C THR A 113 -45.24 24.56 -14.73
N THR A 114 -45.50 23.25 -14.50
CA THR A 114 -46.82 22.66 -14.10
C THR A 114 -46.85 21.11 -14.22
N GLU A 115 -47.34 20.43 -13.18
CA GLU A 115 -47.79 19.02 -13.12
C GLU A 115 -49.34 19.00 -12.92
N PRO A 116 -50.09 17.87 -13.01
CA PRO A 116 -49.76 16.51 -13.47
C PRO A 116 -50.82 15.91 -14.43
N ALA A 117 -50.63 14.68 -14.95
CA ALA A 117 -51.71 13.70 -15.19
C ALA A 117 -51.22 12.29 -15.59
N THR A 118 -52.00 11.28 -15.20
CA THR A 118 -51.90 9.84 -15.51
C THR A 118 -51.97 9.46 -17.00
N THR A 119 -51.30 8.36 -17.39
CA THR A 119 -51.89 7.17 -18.08
C THR A 119 -50.85 6.03 -18.22
N LYS A 120 -51.30 4.76 -18.15
CA LYS A 120 -50.50 3.53 -18.44
C LYS A 120 -51.26 2.64 -19.42
N PRO A 121 -50.65 2.28 -20.56
CA PRO A 121 -50.46 0.87 -20.98
C PRO A 121 -49.03 0.66 -21.56
N GLU A 122 -48.55 -0.50 -22.00
CA GLU A 122 -48.79 -1.92 -21.69
C GLU A 122 -47.65 -2.70 -22.42
N ILE A 123 -47.06 -3.69 -21.76
CA ILE A 123 -46.25 -4.85 -22.26
C ILE A 123 -45.54 -4.74 -23.63
N ARG A 124 -44.22 -4.99 -23.63
CA ARG A 124 -43.62 -5.90 -24.62
C ARG A 124 -42.41 -6.67 -24.05
N GLU A 125 -42.57 -7.98 -23.88
CA GLU A 125 -41.47 -8.90 -23.54
C GLU A 125 -40.64 -9.24 -24.78
N VAL A 126 -39.35 -9.51 -24.58
CA VAL A 126 -38.50 -10.26 -25.52
C VAL A 126 -37.59 -11.18 -24.70
N ASP A 127 -37.84 -12.48 -24.78
CA ASP A 127 -36.92 -13.52 -24.29
C ASP A 127 -35.85 -13.79 -25.36
N THR A 128 -34.58 -13.85 -24.93
CA THR A 128 -33.45 -14.36 -25.73
C THR A 128 -32.49 -15.22 -24.89
N SER A 129 -33.04 -16.21 -24.18
CA SER A 129 -32.26 -17.33 -23.65
C SER A 129 -31.63 -18.18 -24.77
N GLN A 130 -30.44 -17.78 -25.27
CA GLN A 130 -29.34 -18.66 -25.70
C GLN A 130 -28.17 -17.90 -26.36
N VAL A 131 -27.11 -17.62 -25.59
CA VAL A 131 -25.71 -17.68 -26.07
C VAL A 131 -24.89 -18.35 -24.97
N ALA A 132 -24.16 -19.42 -25.31
CA ALA A 132 -23.41 -20.21 -24.33
C ALA A 132 -22.01 -20.57 -24.84
N LYS A 133 -21.11 -20.77 -23.87
CA LYS A 133 -19.73 -21.34 -23.96
C LYS A 133 -18.59 -20.34 -24.19
N SER A 134 -17.43 -20.72 -23.65
CA SER A 134 -16.17 -19.97 -23.49
C SER A 134 -16.25 -18.81 -22.46
N LEU A 135 -15.23 -18.56 -21.61
CA LEU A 135 -13.96 -19.27 -21.36
C LEU A 135 -13.90 -19.83 -19.93
N ALA A 136 -13.03 -20.82 -19.69
CA ALA A 136 -12.77 -21.41 -18.38
C ALA A 136 -11.51 -20.84 -17.71
N THR A 137 -11.49 -20.83 -16.38
CA THR A 137 -10.43 -20.30 -15.51
C THR A 137 -9.22 -21.26 -15.43
N PRO A 138 -7.96 -20.78 -15.36
CA PRO A 138 -6.78 -21.65 -15.26
C PRO A 138 -6.68 -22.35 -13.88
N ALA A 139 -7.18 -23.58 -13.81
CA ALA A 139 -7.07 -24.46 -12.64
C ALA A 139 -6.69 -25.93 -12.99
N ALA A 140 -6.49 -26.26 -14.28
CA ALA A 140 -6.47 -27.63 -14.79
C ALA A 140 -5.08 -28.14 -15.24
N VAL A 141 -3.98 -27.58 -14.73
CA VAL A 141 -2.59 -27.95 -15.13
C VAL A 141 -1.80 -28.58 -13.97
N ALA A 142 -2.36 -28.63 -12.77
CA ALA A 142 -1.67 -29.14 -11.56
C ALA A 142 -1.79 -30.66 -11.34
N GLU A 143 -2.61 -31.37 -12.13
CA GLU A 143 -3.11 -32.71 -11.79
C GLU A 143 -2.71 -33.81 -12.79
N GLN A 144 -1.51 -33.71 -13.39
CA GLN A 144 -1.04 -34.67 -14.42
C GLN A 144 0.43 -35.12 -14.28
N LEU A 145 1.07 -34.91 -13.12
CA LEU A 145 2.48 -35.30 -12.88
C LEU A 145 2.71 -36.13 -11.59
N LEU A 146 1.65 -36.67 -10.96
CA LEU A 146 1.74 -37.45 -9.71
C LEU A 146 1.28 -38.91 -9.86
N GLN A 147 1.81 -39.62 -10.86
CA GLN A 147 1.64 -41.08 -11.00
C GLN A 147 2.93 -41.81 -11.44
N ALA A 148 3.85 -42.00 -10.51
CA ALA A 148 4.89 -43.04 -10.57
C ALA A 148 5.32 -43.44 -9.14
N LYS A 149 5.57 -44.74 -8.90
CA LYS A 149 6.13 -45.28 -7.64
C LYS A 149 7.55 -45.82 -7.89
N PRO A 150 8.40 -45.95 -6.85
CA PRO A 150 9.82 -46.24 -7.02
C PRO A 150 10.12 -47.75 -7.15
N ALA A 151 11.34 -48.04 -7.60
CA ALA A 151 12.03 -49.32 -7.49
C ALA A 151 13.41 -49.11 -6.83
N THR A 152 14.03 -50.19 -6.34
CA THR A 152 15.21 -50.17 -5.44
C THR A 152 16.23 -51.24 -5.87
N ASP A 153 17.49 -51.09 -5.39
CA ASP A 153 18.59 -52.09 -5.42
C ASP A 153 19.22 -52.39 -6.81
N GLN A 154 20.53 -52.69 -6.97
CA GLN A 154 21.71 -52.57 -6.09
C GLN A 154 23.03 -52.43 -6.94
N PRO A 155 24.24 -52.24 -6.35
CA PRO A 155 25.46 -51.89 -7.10
C PRO A 155 26.28 -53.10 -7.59
N VAL A 156 27.35 -52.82 -8.35
CA VAL A 156 28.43 -53.77 -8.69
C VAL A 156 29.80 -53.10 -8.52
N ASP A 157 30.78 -53.89 -8.10
CA ASP A 157 32.07 -53.51 -7.52
C ASP A 157 33.14 -52.92 -8.46
N ALA A 158 34.24 -52.47 -7.84
CA ALA A 158 35.48 -52.11 -8.52
C ALA A 158 36.41 -53.32 -8.70
N GLU A 159 37.10 -53.41 -9.85
CA GLU A 159 38.18 -54.39 -10.07
C GLU A 159 39.56 -53.70 -10.04
N LYS A 160 40.53 -54.38 -9.42
CA LYS A 160 41.88 -53.87 -9.12
C LYS A 160 42.93 -54.76 -9.76
N ARG A 161 43.59 -54.30 -10.83
CA ARG A 161 44.66 -55.07 -11.49
C ARG A 161 46.04 -54.69 -10.94
N LEU A 162 46.81 -55.73 -10.60
CA LEU A 162 48.15 -55.69 -9.99
C LEU A 162 49.21 -56.18 -11.01
N VAL A 163 50.48 -56.28 -10.56
CA VAL A 163 51.65 -56.90 -11.23
C VAL A 163 52.31 -55.97 -12.28
N ALA A 164 53.64 -55.83 -12.37
CA ALA A 164 54.75 -56.60 -11.77
C ALA A 164 55.78 -55.73 -11.01
N GLU A 165 56.67 -56.42 -10.27
CA GLU A 165 57.87 -55.85 -9.62
C GLU A 165 59.05 -55.73 -10.59
N GLY A 166 60.03 -54.88 -10.25
CA GLY A 166 61.30 -54.71 -10.96
C GLY A 166 62.28 -53.90 -10.10
N GLU A 167 63.50 -54.40 -9.91
CA GLU A 167 64.36 -54.00 -8.80
C GLU A 167 65.50 -53.03 -9.19
N LEU A 168 65.84 -52.14 -8.23
CA LEU A 168 67.15 -51.51 -7.98
C LEU A 168 67.78 -50.49 -8.99
N ALA A 169 68.36 -49.42 -8.41
CA ALA A 169 69.51 -48.59 -8.83
C ALA A 169 69.65 -48.14 -10.32
N ASP A 170 69.92 -46.90 -10.69
CA ASP A 170 70.76 -45.86 -10.07
C ASP A 170 70.57 -44.51 -10.83
N THR A 171 71.34 -43.50 -10.46
CA THR A 171 71.55 -42.18 -11.10
C THR A 171 71.60 -42.16 -12.64
N MET A 172 70.87 -41.23 -13.27
CA MET A 172 71.41 -39.93 -13.71
C MET A 172 70.35 -38.97 -14.31
N LEU A 173 70.71 -37.68 -14.27
CA LEU A 173 70.06 -36.43 -14.72
C LEU A 173 69.09 -36.49 -15.94
N PRO A 174 67.93 -35.81 -15.89
CA PRO A 174 67.17 -35.39 -17.07
C PRO A 174 67.47 -33.93 -17.50
N VAL A 175 67.75 -33.73 -18.78
CA VAL A 175 67.73 -32.43 -19.48
C VAL A 175 66.27 -32.02 -19.74
N PRO A 176 65.88 -30.72 -19.68
CA PRO A 176 64.47 -30.33 -19.63
C PRO A 176 63.69 -30.64 -20.91
N VAL A 177 62.54 -31.28 -20.74
CA VAL A 177 61.49 -31.40 -21.76
C VAL A 177 60.54 -30.21 -21.62
N VAL A 178 60.37 -29.43 -22.69
CA VAL A 178 59.38 -28.36 -22.73
C VAL A 178 58.02 -28.96 -23.10
N VAL A 179 57.10 -28.94 -22.14
CA VAL A 179 55.67 -29.25 -22.33
C VAL A 179 54.94 -27.93 -22.61
N PRO A 180 53.99 -27.85 -23.56
CA PRO A 180 53.27 -26.61 -23.84
C PRO A 180 52.45 -26.14 -22.64
N ALA A 181 52.30 -24.83 -22.49
CA ALA A 181 51.60 -24.23 -21.36
C ALA A 181 50.15 -24.70 -21.27
N ASP A 182 49.75 -25.12 -20.06
CA ASP A 182 48.36 -25.39 -19.73
C ASP A 182 47.51 -24.13 -19.94
N ALA A 183 46.29 -24.30 -20.45
CA ALA A 183 45.36 -23.18 -20.60
C ALA A 183 44.94 -22.67 -19.22
N GLU A 184 45.26 -21.42 -18.90
CA GLU A 184 44.83 -20.81 -17.63
C GLU A 184 43.29 -20.89 -17.50
N PRO A 185 42.77 -21.43 -16.38
CA PRO A 185 41.34 -21.37 -16.13
C PRO A 185 40.94 -19.91 -15.95
N MET A 186 39.88 -19.48 -16.64
CA MET A 186 39.29 -18.14 -16.48
C MET A 186 38.63 -17.99 -15.10
N VAL A 187 39.44 -17.83 -14.06
CA VAL A 187 39.02 -17.63 -12.66
C VAL A 187 38.53 -16.18 -12.51
N GLY A 188 37.30 -15.94 -12.94
CA GLY A 188 36.69 -14.61 -12.94
C GLY A 188 36.41 -14.07 -11.54
N ASP A 189 37.27 -13.15 -11.08
CA ASP A 189 36.99 -12.08 -10.10
C ASP A 189 36.21 -12.43 -8.82
N TRP A 190 36.48 -13.60 -8.24
CA TRP A 190 35.89 -14.02 -6.95
C TRP A 190 36.20 -13.03 -5.79
N TRP A 191 37.34 -12.35 -5.85
CA TRP A 191 37.80 -11.32 -4.90
C TRP A 191 36.96 -10.01 -4.89
N GLN A 192 36.10 -9.77 -5.89
CA GLN A 192 35.19 -8.62 -5.82
C GLN A 192 34.11 -8.81 -4.74
N TRP A 193 33.71 -10.05 -4.46
CA TRP A 193 32.70 -10.37 -3.46
C TRP A 193 33.20 -10.18 -2.02
N ASP A 194 34.46 -10.51 -1.71
CA ASP A 194 35.02 -10.33 -0.37
C ASP A 194 35.07 -8.85 0.05
N ASN A 195 35.42 -7.97 -0.88
CA ASN A 195 35.41 -6.53 -0.66
C ASN A 195 33.98 -6.00 -0.42
N LEU A 196 33.00 -6.54 -1.16
CA LEU A 196 31.58 -6.25 -0.96
C LEU A 196 31.06 -6.76 0.39
N LEU A 197 31.40 -8.00 0.76
CA LEU A 197 30.99 -8.61 2.04
C LEU A 197 31.58 -7.85 3.22
N ASN A 198 32.88 -7.55 3.20
CA ASN A 198 33.54 -6.79 4.27
C ASN A 198 33.00 -5.36 4.38
N SER A 199 32.69 -4.70 3.26
CA SER A 199 32.02 -3.39 3.25
C SER A 199 30.60 -3.46 3.84
N ILE A 200 29.82 -4.49 3.48
CA ILE A 200 28.48 -4.71 4.05
C ILE A 200 28.54 -5.05 5.55
N LEU A 201 29.46 -5.90 5.99
CA LEU A 201 29.61 -6.32 7.39
C LEU A 201 30.09 -5.19 8.29
N THR A 202 31.05 -4.37 7.84
CA THR A 202 31.52 -3.19 8.59
C THR A 202 30.46 -2.11 8.68
N ASN A 203 29.65 -1.90 7.63
CA ASN A 203 28.53 -0.96 7.64
C ASN A 203 27.23 -1.57 8.21
N LEU A 204 27.19 -2.86 8.56
CA LEU A 204 25.97 -3.54 9.00
C LEU A 204 25.28 -2.85 10.19
N PRO A 205 25.98 -2.35 11.24
CA PRO A 205 25.34 -1.62 12.32
C PRO A 205 24.68 -0.32 11.85
N LEU A 206 25.30 0.39 10.89
CA LEU A 206 24.78 1.63 10.30
C LEU A 206 23.56 1.35 9.41
N ILE A 207 23.61 0.28 8.62
CA ILE A 207 22.50 -0.19 7.78
C ILE A 207 21.30 -0.57 8.65
N ILE A 208 21.52 -1.35 9.72
CA ILE A 208 20.47 -1.73 10.68
C ILE A 208 19.91 -0.48 11.39
N ALA A 209 20.76 0.46 11.82
CA ALA A 209 20.31 1.70 12.45
C ALA A 209 19.47 2.56 11.50
N ASN A 210 19.86 2.68 10.23
CA ASN A 210 19.11 3.42 9.21
C ASN A 210 17.78 2.74 8.86
N ILE A 211 17.74 1.41 8.75
CA ILE A 211 16.49 0.65 8.56
C ILE A 211 15.57 0.83 9.76
N PHE A 212 16.09 0.75 10.99
CA PHE A 212 15.29 0.95 12.21
C PHE A 212 14.77 2.39 12.31
N ALA A 213 15.60 3.39 12.00
CA ALA A 213 15.20 4.80 11.98
C ALA A 213 14.13 5.06 10.90
N PHE A 214 14.26 4.46 9.72
CA PHE A 214 13.26 4.54 8.65
C PHE A 214 11.93 3.88 9.06
N LEU A 215 11.97 2.66 9.60
CA LEU A 215 10.78 1.96 10.09
C LEU A 215 10.11 2.72 11.25
N LEU A 216 10.89 3.32 12.16
CA LEU A 216 10.38 4.17 13.22
C LEU A 216 9.75 5.46 12.66
N ALA A 217 10.39 6.11 11.68
CA ALA A 217 9.84 7.29 11.01
C ALA A 217 8.52 6.95 10.29
N VAL A 218 8.45 5.84 9.57
CA VAL A 218 7.22 5.32 8.94
C VAL A 218 6.16 4.97 9.99
N PHE A 219 6.52 4.36 11.11
CA PHE A 219 5.60 4.06 12.21
C PHE A 219 5.04 5.34 12.87
N LEU A 220 5.88 6.34 13.11
CA LEU A 220 5.46 7.64 13.65
C LEU A 220 4.59 8.41 12.64
N LEU A 221 4.95 8.41 11.35
CA LEU A 221 4.20 9.05 10.27
C LEU A 221 2.83 8.39 10.06
N THR A 222 2.76 7.06 10.02
CA THR A 222 1.49 6.32 9.87
C THR A 222 0.59 6.45 11.10
N ASN A 223 1.16 6.48 12.32
CA ASN A 223 0.39 6.86 13.51
C ASN A 223 -0.10 8.32 13.43
N TRP A 224 0.76 9.27 13.02
CA TRP A 224 0.41 10.68 12.91
C TRP A 224 -0.73 10.91 11.90
N LEU A 225 -0.66 10.31 10.71
CA LEU A 225 -1.74 10.38 9.72
C LEU A 225 -2.97 9.61 10.19
N GLY A 226 -2.85 8.33 10.56
CA GLY A 226 -4.01 7.49 10.95
C GLY A 226 -4.76 8.00 12.18
N LEU A 227 -4.06 8.60 13.16
CA LEU A 227 -4.68 9.18 14.35
C LEU A 227 -5.24 10.59 14.11
N ASN A 228 -4.87 11.31 13.05
CA ASN A 228 -5.40 12.64 12.75
C ASN A 228 -6.41 12.68 11.58
N LEU A 229 -6.33 11.77 10.60
CA LEU A 229 -7.26 11.74 9.47
C LEU A 229 -8.74 11.64 9.95
N PRO A 230 -9.65 12.47 9.41
CA PRO A 230 -11.09 12.25 9.55
C PRO A 230 -11.50 10.97 8.80
N GLY A 231 -12.63 10.37 9.18
CA GLY A 231 -13.14 9.14 8.54
C GLY A 231 -12.44 7.84 8.97
N PHE A 232 -11.11 7.76 8.90
CA PHE A 232 -10.31 6.53 9.10
C PHE A 232 -10.70 5.72 10.35
N LYS A 233 -11.00 6.41 11.45
CA LYS A 233 -11.33 5.80 12.76
C LYS A 233 -12.69 5.08 12.76
N GLY A 234 -13.63 5.50 11.91
CA GLY A 234 -14.89 4.78 11.68
C GLY A 234 -14.63 3.46 10.96
N VAL A 235 -13.92 3.53 9.82
CA VAL A 235 -13.53 2.35 9.03
C VAL A 235 -12.71 1.36 9.86
N PHE A 236 -11.78 1.83 10.69
CA PHE A 236 -11.01 0.95 11.59
C PHE A 236 -11.87 0.30 12.68
N ALA A 237 -12.83 1.02 13.27
CA ALA A 237 -13.74 0.46 14.27
C ALA A 237 -14.63 -0.64 13.67
N GLU A 238 -15.13 -0.40 12.46
CA GLU A 238 -15.94 -1.35 11.68
C GLU A 238 -15.12 -2.57 11.23
N TYR A 239 -13.90 -2.37 10.72
CA TYR A 239 -12.98 -3.46 10.39
C TYR A 239 -12.63 -4.31 11.62
N LYS A 240 -12.38 -3.66 12.78
CA LYS A 240 -12.15 -4.37 14.04
C LYS A 240 -13.38 -5.20 14.46
N LEU A 241 -14.60 -4.65 14.33
CA LEU A 241 -15.82 -5.40 14.60
C LEU A 241 -16.00 -6.58 13.62
N ASN A 242 -15.78 -6.38 12.33
CA ASN A 242 -15.83 -7.43 11.29
C ASN A 242 -14.91 -8.62 11.66
N ARG A 243 -13.65 -8.33 12.02
CA ARG A 243 -12.69 -9.35 12.45
C ARG A 243 -13.11 -10.06 13.74
N LEU A 244 -13.69 -9.33 14.69
CA LEU A 244 -14.11 -9.90 15.98
C LEU A 244 -15.37 -10.75 15.89
N LEU A 245 -16.37 -10.34 15.10
CA LEU A 245 -17.58 -11.14 14.86
C LEU A 245 -17.20 -12.47 14.19
N ARG A 246 -16.43 -12.43 13.10
CA ARG A 246 -15.97 -13.63 12.38
C ARG A 246 -15.05 -14.56 13.18
N TRP A 247 -14.37 -14.06 14.22
CA TRP A 247 -13.49 -14.87 15.06
C TRP A 247 -14.16 -15.41 16.33
N ARG A 248 -15.11 -14.68 16.92
CA ARG A 248 -15.71 -15.03 18.23
C ARG A 248 -17.08 -15.69 18.14
N LEU A 249 -17.80 -15.55 17.03
CA LEU A 249 -19.09 -16.21 16.82
C LEU A 249 -18.94 -17.57 16.14
N ALA A 250 -19.85 -18.50 16.42
CA ALA A 250 -19.83 -19.85 15.86
C ALA A 250 -20.36 -19.88 14.42
N ARG A 251 -20.16 -21.00 13.70
CA ARG A 251 -20.58 -21.15 12.28
C ARG A 251 -22.07 -20.88 12.01
N GLY A 252 -22.95 -21.07 13.00
CA GLY A 252 -24.38 -20.75 12.88
C GLY A 252 -24.71 -19.25 12.85
N TYR A 253 -23.75 -18.35 13.15
CA TYR A 253 -23.94 -16.90 13.08
C TYR A 253 -23.60 -16.39 11.67
N ARG A 254 -24.63 -16.02 10.90
CA ARG A 254 -24.50 -15.56 9.51
C ARG A 254 -24.30 -14.05 9.48
N HIS A 255 -23.09 -13.59 9.16
CA HIS A 255 -22.70 -12.17 9.24
C HIS A 255 -22.68 -11.47 7.87
N PHE A 256 -23.39 -10.35 7.77
CA PHE A 256 -23.42 -9.42 6.63
C PHE A 256 -22.81 -8.07 7.04
N ARG A 257 -22.22 -7.34 6.08
CA ARG A 257 -21.53 -6.06 6.29
C ARG A 257 -21.89 -5.06 5.19
N LYS A 258 -22.08 -3.78 5.54
CA LYS A 258 -22.48 -2.70 4.62
C LYS A 258 -23.68 -3.07 3.74
N LEU A 259 -24.67 -3.71 4.36
CA LEU A 259 -25.88 -4.15 3.67
C LEU A 259 -26.70 -2.91 3.30
N LYS A 260 -26.85 -2.66 2.00
CA LYS A 260 -27.68 -1.58 1.46
C LYS A 260 -29.11 -2.08 1.31
N LEU A 261 -30.07 -1.39 1.90
CA LEU A 261 -31.48 -1.75 1.83
C LEU A 261 -32.32 -0.50 1.62
N LEU A 262 -33.43 -0.62 0.89
CA LEU A 262 -34.49 0.39 0.89
C LEU A 262 -35.38 0.19 2.11
N THR A 263 -35.84 1.27 2.75
CA THR A 263 -36.92 1.19 3.75
C THR A 263 -38.28 0.95 3.07
N ALA A 264 -39.33 0.73 3.85
CA ALA A 264 -40.72 0.71 3.36
C ALA A 264 -41.21 2.06 2.77
N LYS A 265 -40.37 3.11 2.81
CA LYS A 265 -40.59 4.43 2.19
C LYS A 265 -39.54 4.74 1.11
N GLU A 266 -38.91 3.71 0.55
CA GLU A 266 -37.87 3.79 -0.49
C GLU A 266 -36.60 4.58 -0.12
N GLU A 267 -36.49 5.13 1.10
CA GLU A 267 -35.22 5.70 1.60
C GLU A 267 -34.12 4.62 1.64
N LEU A 268 -32.95 4.91 1.07
CA LEU A 268 -31.77 4.04 1.15
C LEU A 268 -31.10 4.13 2.53
N VAL A 269 -30.96 2.97 3.21
CA VAL A 269 -30.18 2.82 4.45
C VAL A 269 -29.00 1.87 4.25
N VAL A 270 -27.94 2.04 5.06
CA VAL A 270 -26.73 1.20 5.00
C VAL A 270 -26.44 0.64 6.39
N VAL A 271 -26.73 -0.64 6.57
CA VAL A 271 -26.48 -1.35 7.83
C VAL A 271 -25.00 -1.72 7.92
N ASP A 272 -24.28 -1.17 8.90
CA ASP A 272 -22.83 -1.42 9.08
C ASP A 272 -22.55 -2.93 9.21
N HIS A 273 -23.21 -3.60 10.15
CA HIS A 273 -23.19 -5.05 10.32
C HIS A 273 -24.58 -5.58 10.67
N LEU A 274 -24.92 -6.74 10.12
CA LEU A 274 -26.08 -7.53 10.48
C LEU A 274 -25.62 -8.94 10.80
N VAL A 275 -26.12 -9.53 11.88
CA VAL A 275 -25.84 -10.92 12.25
C VAL A 275 -27.15 -11.66 12.45
N LEU A 276 -27.40 -12.69 11.65
CA LEU A 276 -28.48 -13.65 11.89
C LEU A 276 -27.92 -14.78 12.76
N SER A 277 -28.67 -15.23 13.77
CA SER A 277 -28.38 -16.46 14.51
C SER A 277 -29.68 -17.13 14.96
N PRO A 278 -29.65 -18.39 15.43
CA PRO A 278 -30.81 -19.04 16.02
C PRO A 278 -31.41 -18.30 17.22
N PHE A 279 -30.65 -17.40 17.86
CA PHE A 279 -31.01 -16.69 19.09
C PHE A 279 -31.42 -15.22 18.83
N GLY A 280 -31.40 -14.75 17.59
CA GLY A 280 -31.78 -13.37 17.26
C GLY A 280 -31.15 -12.81 15.98
N ILE A 281 -31.69 -11.68 15.54
CA ILE A 281 -31.22 -10.90 14.39
C ILE A 281 -30.65 -9.58 14.92
N PHE A 282 -29.33 -9.44 14.92
CA PHE A 282 -28.63 -8.31 15.52
C PHE A 282 -28.25 -7.27 14.48
N VAL A 283 -28.87 -6.11 14.56
CA VAL A 283 -28.63 -4.95 13.68
C VAL A 283 -27.63 -4.03 14.38
N ILE A 284 -26.36 -4.06 13.98
CA ILE A 284 -25.26 -3.44 14.72
C ILE A 284 -24.72 -2.21 13.98
N MET A 285 -24.88 -1.03 14.58
CA MET A 285 -24.31 0.24 14.11
C MET A 285 -22.96 0.54 14.78
N VAL A 286 -21.99 1.06 14.04
CA VAL A 286 -20.64 1.35 14.56
C VAL A 286 -20.40 2.85 14.74
N LYS A 287 -19.94 3.27 15.93
CA LYS A 287 -19.58 4.67 16.23
C LYS A 287 -18.10 4.81 16.61
N GLY A 288 -17.27 5.13 15.62
CA GLY A 288 -15.84 5.43 15.74
C GLY A 288 -15.50 6.79 16.38
N TYR A 289 -16.30 7.27 17.34
CA TYR A 289 -16.08 8.56 18.01
C TYR A 289 -15.01 8.47 19.10
N ARG A 290 -14.41 9.62 19.45
CA ARG A 290 -13.42 9.75 20.52
C ARG A 290 -13.90 10.72 21.60
N GLY A 291 -13.37 10.57 22.81
CA GLY A 291 -13.64 11.45 23.95
C GLY A 291 -14.86 11.04 24.75
N ASN A 292 -15.33 11.94 25.60
CA ASN A 292 -16.46 11.68 26.50
C ASN A 292 -17.77 11.65 25.69
N ILE A 293 -18.63 10.67 25.99
CA ILE A 293 -19.97 10.52 25.44
C ILE A 293 -20.97 10.64 26.59
N TYR A 294 -21.92 11.55 26.45
CA TYR A 294 -23.05 11.79 27.34
C TYR A 294 -24.33 11.55 26.54
N GLY A 295 -25.26 10.79 27.09
CA GLY A 295 -26.51 10.45 26.43
C GLY A 295 -27.35 9.44 27.22
N ASN A 296 -28.67 9.45 27.03
CA ASN A 296 -29.58 8.40 27.51
C ASN A 296 -30.56 7.93 26.41
N VAL A 297 -31.46 6.99 26.72
CA VAL A 297 -32.37 6.37 25.72
C VAL A 297 -33.44 7.33 25.20
N ALA A 298 -33.93 8.25 26.04
CA ALA A 298 -35.03 9.16 25.71
C ALA A 298 -34.58 10.40 24.93
N GLU A 299 -33.34 10.87 25.13
CA GLU A 299 -32.79 12.03 24.42
C GLU A 299 -32.70 11.80 22.90
N ALA A 300 -33.24 12.72 22.10
CA ALA A 300 -33.09 12.70 20.64
C ALA A 300 -31.66 12.98 20.15
N ASN A 301 -30.86 13.70 20.94
CA ASN A 301 -29.48 14.06 20.64
C ASN A 301 -28.56 13.80 21.82
N TRP A 302 -27.47 13.07 21.58
CA TRP A 302 -26.38 12.85 22.53
C TRP A 302 -25.28 13.91 22.36
N MET A 303 -24.38 14.01 23.34
CA MET A 303 -23.31 15.00 23.35
C MET A 303 -21.93 14.34 23.47
N ARG A 304 -21.00 14.72 22.60
CA ARG A 304 -19.59 14.31 22.63
C ARG A 304 -18.71 15.47 23.06
N GLN A 305 -17.85 15.27 24.05
CA GLN A 305 -16.79 16.22 24.39
C GLN A 305 -15.40 15.65 24.04
N TYR A 306 -14.63 16.37 23.23
CA TYR A 306 -13.29 15.96 22.78
C TYR A 306 -12.40 17.20 22.59
N PHE A 307 -11.22 17.21 23.23
CA PHE A 307 -10.32 18.37 23.34
C PHE A 307 -11.04 19.68 23.74
N GLY A 308 -11.88 19.62 24.78
CA GLY A 308 -12.66 20.76 25.29
C GLY A 308 -13.95 21.01 24.51
N SER A 309 -13.91 20.94 23.17
CA SER A 309 -15.08 21.13 22.29
C SER A 309 -16.19 20.11 22.58
N LYS A 310 -17.40 20.62 22.83
CA LYS A 310 -18.65 19.84 22.87
C LYS A 310 -19.33 19.88 21.49
N LYS A 311 -19.85 18.74 21.01
CA LYS A 311 -20.71 18.67 19.81
C LYS A 311 -21.84 17.66 20.03
N GLN A 312 -23.07 18.06 19.71
CA GLN A 312 -24.23 17.17 19.70
C GLN A 312 -24.27 16.30 18.43
N PHE A 313 -24.95 15.16 18.54
CA PHE A 313 -25.25 14.24 17.44
C PHE A 313 -26.52 13.44 17.74
N MET A 314 -27.34 13.14 16.72
CA MET A 314 -28.57 12.35 16.87
C MET A 314 -28.29 11.02 17.57
N ASN A 315 -29.14 10.65 18.53
CA ASN A 315 -28.98 9.45 19.37
C ASN A 315 -28.79 8.19 18.51
N PRO A 316 -27.67 7.44 18.65
CA PRO A 316 -27.38 6.25 17.84
C PRO A 316 -28.45 5.17 17.88
N LEU A 317 -29.21 5.04 18.97
CA LEU A 317 -30.33 4.12 19.08
C LEU A 317 -31.46 4.50 18.12
N HIS A 318 -31.79 5.79 18.06
CA HIS A 318 -32.78 6.34 17.14
C HIS A 318 -32.29 6.30 15.68
N GLN A 319 -30.97 6.48 15.45
CA GLN A 319 -30.39 6.26 14.11
C GLN A 319 -30.56 4.80 13.65
N ASN A 320 -30.25 3.84 14.53
CA ASN A 320 -30.29 2.41 14.20
C ASN A 320 -31.73 1.85 14.16
N PHE A 321 -32.72 2.56 14.69
CA PHE A 321 -34.13 2.20 14.53
C PHE A 321 -34.55 2.13 13.05
N LYS A 322 -34.15 3.10 12.21
CA LYS A 322 -34.40 3.03 10.75
C LYS A 322 -33.81 1.76 10.11
N HIS A 323 -32.65 1.31 10.59
CA HIS A 323 -32.01 0.07 10.11
C HIS A 323 -32.77 -1.18 10.57
N VAL A 324 -33.25 -1.21 11.82
CA VAL A 324 -34.06 -2.31 12.37
C VAL A 324 -35.39 -2.45 11.62
N GLU A 325 -36.08 -1.34 11.34
CA GLU A 325 -37.35 -1.39 10.60
C GLU A 325 -37.18 -1.77 9.13
N ALA A 326 -36.08 -1.35 8.48
CA ALA A 326 -35.73 -1.85 7.14
C ALA A 326 -35.47 -3.37 7.15
N ILE A 327 -34.79 -3.90 8.18
CA ILE A 327 -34.57 -5.35 8.33
C ILE A 327 -35.89 -6.09 8.57
N LYS A 328 -36.76 -5.62 9.47
CA LYS A 328 -38.09 -6.23 9.69
C LYS A 328 -38.95 -6.23 8.42
N HIS A 329 -38.87 -5.17 7.62
CA HIS A 329 -39.57 -5.07 6.33
C HIS A 329 -39.05 -6.13 5.33
N HIS A 330 -37.75 -6.14 5.03
CA HIS A 330 -37.15 -7.09 4.07
C HIS A 330 -37.24 -8.56 4.49
N LEU A 331 -37.32 -8.84 5.79
CA LEU A 331 -37.49 -10.20 6.32
C LEU A 331 -38.96 -10.60 6.54
N GLN A 332 -39.92 -9.71 6.23
CA GLN A 332 -41.36 -9.93 6.37
C GLN A 332 -41.77 -10.25 7.83
N LEU A 333 -41.14 -9.59 8.80
CA LEU A 333 -41.36 -9.79 10.23
C LEU A 333 -42.32 -8.76 10.85
N GLN A 334 -42.67 -7.70 10.14
CA GLN A 334 -43.58 -6.66 10.64
C GLN A 334 -44.96 -7.26 10.96
N GLY A 335 -45.47 -7.00 12.17
CA GLY A 335 -46.73 -7.57 12.65
C GLY A 335 -46.65 -9.02 13.15
N THR A 336 -45.46 -9.65 13.19
CA THR A 336 -45.25 -11.00 13.74
C THR A 336 -44.58 -10.94 15.10
N ASP A 337 -44.80 -11.94 15.96
CA ASP A 337 -44.12 -12.06 17.27
C ASP A 337 -42.59 -12.15 17.10
N LEU A 338 -42.12 -12.71 15.97
CA LEU A 338 -40.70 -12.79 15.61
C LEU A 338 -40.02 -11.41 15.49
N ALA A 339 -40.78 -10.31 15.35
CA ALA A 339 -40.25 -8.95 15.33
C ALA A 339 -39.49 -8.56 16.60
N GLN A 340 -39.79 -9.17 17.76
CA GLN A 340 -39.12 -8.87 19.03
C GLN A 340 -37.68 -9.39 19.08
N HIS A 341 -37.35 -10.41 18.27
CA HIS A 341 -36.01 -10.98 18.17
C HIS A 341 -35.10 -10.23 17.18
N VAL A 342 -35.52 -9.04 16.70
CA VAL A 342 -34.69 -8.13 15.89
C VAL A 342 -34.10 -7.04 16.79
N HIS A 343 -32.86 -7.25 17.22
CA HIS A 343 -32.23 -6.47 18.27
C HIS A 343 -31.33 -5.33 17.72
N SER A 344 -31.63 -4.10 18.14
CA SER A 344 -30.80 -2.92 17.87
C SER A 344 -29.55 -2.92 18.75
N VAL A 345 -28.35 -2.82 18.17
CA VAL A 345 -27.07 -2.80 18.91
C VAL A 345 -26.20 -1.63 18.43
N VAL A 346 -25.53 -0.92 19.35
CA VAL A 346 -24.62 0.18 19.02
C VAL A 346 -23.22 -0.12 19.58
N ALA A 347 -22.24 -0.24 18.69
CA ALA A 347 -20.85 -0.57 19.02
C ALA A 347 -19.93 0.67 18.90
N PHE A 348 -19.54 1.25 20.03
CA PHE A 348 -18.56 2.34 20.09
C PHE A 348 -17.12 1.83 20.05
N SER A 349 -16.21 2.61 19.47
CA SER A 349 -14.77 2.35 19.63
C SER A 349 -14.28 2.69 21.03
N ARG A 350 -13.37 1.90 21.63
CA ARG A 350 -12.74 2.11 22.96
C ARG A 350 -12.04 3.46 23.21
N VAL A 351 -11.92 4.30 22.18
CA VAL A 351 -11.43 5.68 22.30
C VAL A 351 -12.55 6.68 22.65
N ALA A 352 -13.81 6.24 22.67
CA ALA A 352 -14.90 6.87 23.38
C ALA A 352 -14.90 6.43 24.85
N GLN A 353 -15.37 7.30 25.75
CA GLN A 353 -15.64 7.00 27.15
C GLN A 353 -17.07 7.41 27.48
N PHE A 354 -17.94 6.47 27.85
CA PHE A 354 -19.25 6.81 28.41
C PHE A 354 -19.08 7.56 29.74
N LYS A 355 -19.89 8.61 29.94
CA LYS A 355 -19.94 9.45 31.16
C LYS A 355 -21.36 9.58 31.74
N THR A 356 -22.30 8.86 31.14
CA THR A 356 -23.65 8.57 31.63
C THR A 356 -23.87 7.08 31.48
N ASP A 357 -24.80 6.51 32.23
CA ASP A 357 -25.12 5.09 32.12
C ASP A 357 -25.71 4.77 30.74
N MET A 358 -25.30 3.63 30.20
CA MET A 358 -25.67 3.17 28.86
C MET A 358 -26.54 1.91 28.98
N PRO A 359 -27.61 1.77 28.18
CA PRO A 359 -28.39 0.55 28.14
C PRO A 359 -27.52 -0.61 27.62
N ALA A 360 -27.86 -1.85 27.98
CA ALA A 360 -27.02 -3.03 27.72
C ALA A 360 -26.65 -3.25 26.24
N ASN A 361 -27.48 -2.77 25.30
CA ASN A 361 -27.26 -2.84 23.85
C ASN A 361 -26.34 -1.74 23.28
N VAL A 362 -25.94 -0.76 24.08
CA VAL A 362 -24.91 0.22 23.76
C VAL A 362 -23.60 -0.23 24.42
N THR A 363 -22.66 -0.64 23.58
CA THR A 363 -21.49 -1.42 24.01
C THR A 363 -20.23 -1.00 23.25
N TYR A 364 -19.07 -1.59 23.55
CA TYR A 364 -17.85 -1.37 22.78
C TYR A 364 -17.65 -2.42 21.68
N VAL A 365 -16.94 -2.07 20.61
CA VAL A 365 -16.61 -2.96 19.48
C VAL A 365 -15.99 -4.30 19.90
N ASP A 366 -15.20 -4.33 20.98
CA ASP A 366 -14.59 -5.56 21.51
C ASP A 366 -15.46 -6.34 22.51
N THR A 367 -16.55 -5.75 23.00
CA THR A 367 -17.54 -6.42 23.86
C THR A 367 -18.82 -6.81 23.11
N ALA A 368 -19.10 -6.24 21.94
CA ALA A 368 -20.28 -6.57 21.13
C ALA A 368 -20.47 -8.08 20.84
N PRO A 369 -19.43 -8.88 20.50
CA PRO A 369 -19.60 -10.33 20.32
C PRO A 369 -19.91 -11.09 21.62
N ALA A 370 -19.63 -10.50 22.79
CA ALA A 370 -20.01 -11.06 24.09
C ALA A 370 -21.43 -10.62 24.52
N TYR A 371 -21.89 -9.44 24.07
CA TYR A 371 -23.29 -9.03 24.22
C TYR A 371 -24.22 -9.91 23.36
N LEU A 372 -23.86 -10.19 22.11
CA LEU A 372 -24.60 -11.11 21.23
C LEU A 372 -24.75 -12.53 21.82
N LYS A 373 -23.79 -12.98 22.62
CA LYS A 373 -23.81 -14.30 23.30
C LYS A 373 -24.59 -14.31 24.62
N LYS A 374 -25.30 -13.23 24.97
CA LYS A 374 -26.27 -13.22 26.08
C LYS A 374 -27.66 -13.69 25.68
N PHE A 375 -27.83 -14.06 24.41
CA PHE A 375 -29.05 -14.59 23.84
C PHE A 375 -28.77 -16.06 23.50
N ASP A 376 -29.45 -16.96 24.21
CA ASP A 376 -29.26 -18.42 24.19
C ASP A 376 -30.58 -19.20 24.03
N GLU A 377 -31.73 -18.57 24.21
CA GLU A 377 -33.05 -19.08 23.82
C GLU A 377 -33.19 -19.11 22.28
N PRO A 378 -33.42 -20.28 21.64
CA PRO A 378 -33.62 -20.36 20.19
C PRO A 378 -34.99 -19.82 19.77
N CYS A 379 -35.00 -18.88 18.83
CA CYS A 379 -36.18 -18.24 18.26
C CYS A 379 -36.25 -18.31 16.72
N PHE A 380 -35.19 -18.78 16.05
CA PHE A 380 -35.16 -19.00 14.59
C PHE A 380 -34.56 -20.35 14.22
N ASP A 381 -35.21 -21.08 13.30
CA ASP A 381 -34.69 -22.33 12.74
C ASP A 381 -33.78 -22.11 11.51
N ASP A 382 -33.10 -23.16 11.04
CA ASP A 382 -32.18 -23.07 9.91
C ASP A 382 -32.87 -22.79 8.56
N GLU A 383 -34.14 -23.16 8.36
CA GLU A 383 -34.90 -22.83 7.15
C GLU A 383 -35.21 -21.33 7.11
N GLN A 384 -35.69 -20.77 8.22
CA GLN A 384 -35.89 -19.34 8.40
C GLN A 384 -34.57 -18.57 8.20
N LEU A 385 -33.46 -19.03 8.81
CA LEU A 385 -32.14 -18.41 8.63
C LEU A 385 -31.58 -18.55 7.20
N ASN A 386 -31.94 -19.62 6.48
CA ASN A 386 -31.67 -19.76 5.04
C ASN A 386 -32.51 -18.75 4.22
N ARG A 387 -33.83 -18.67 4.46
CA ARG A 387 -34.76 -17.76 3.79
C ARG A 387 -34.37 -16.30 3.99
N PHE A 388 -34.09 -15.90 5.22
CA PHE A 388 -33.60 -14.55 5.54
C PHE A 388 -32.27 -14.24 4.82
N ALA A 389 -31.33 -15.19 4.83
CA ALA A 389 -30.05 -15.00 4.15
C ALA A 389 -30.19 -14.89 2.61
N ALA A 390 -31.20 -15.52 2.01
CA ALA A 390 -31.52 -15.36 0.59
C ALA A 390 -32.16 -13.99 0.31
N LEU A 391 -33.21 -13.62 1.06
CA LEU A 391 -33.89 -12.32 0.94
C LEU A 391 -32.93 -11.13 1.05
N LEU A 392 -32.02 -11.15 2.03
CA LEU A 392 -31.03 -10.08 2.24
C LEU A 392 -29.98 -10.02 1.13
N ARG A 393 -29.66 -11.14 0.46
CA ARG A 393 -28.76 -11.14 -0.71
C ARG A 393 -29.45 -10.57 -1.94
N GLN A 394 -30.73 -10.87 -2.13
CA GLN A 394 -31.54 -10.35 -3.24
C GLN A 394 -31.85 -8.85 -3.08
N ALA A 395 -32.16 -8.40 -1.86
CA ALA A 395 -32.45 -7.01 -1.54
C ALA A 395 -31.21 -6.10 -1.47
N SER A 396 -30.02 -6.69 -1.34
CA SER A 396 -28.75 -5.96 -1.27
C SER A 396 -28.36 -5.40 -2.64
N THR A 397 -28.63 -4.11 -2.88
CA THR A 397 -28.18 -3.44 -4.11
C THR A 397 -26.65 -3.44 -4.21
N ALA A 398 -26.12 -4.18 -5.19
CA ALA A 398 -24.70 -4.49 -5.29
C ALA A 398 -23.86 -3.30 -5.79
N ASN A 399 -22.75 -3.05 -5.09
CA ASN A 399 -21.55 -2.35 -5.59
C ASN A 399 -20.33 -3.02 -4.97
#